data_AF-A0A971PCZ8-F1
#
_entry.id   AF-A0A971PCZ8-F1
#
_cell.length_a   1.000
_cell.length_b   1.000
_cell.length_c   1.000
_cell.angle_alpha   90.00
_cell.angle_beta   90.00
_cell.angle_gamma   90.00
#
_symmetry.space_group_name_H-M   'P 1'
#
loop_
_entity.id
_entity.type
_entity.pdbx_description
1 polymer ?
#
loop_
_entity_poly.entity_id
_entity_poly.type
_entity_poly.pdbx_seq_one_letter_code
_entity_poly.pdbx_strand_id
1 'polypeptide(L)'
;MDEVDVSALFMPKTVFGSPEWVELENKENSMGPDQLLDEIIDKKMWSNVEIAWMLKRLVYFYGNKKSILKNVPVERMMMNMNDILRVFYVLFDKMDPEIDDNMRSYVSAKLADATWGVNSRTREYLYKLETK
;
A
#
# COMPACT_ATOMS: atom_id res chain seq x y z
N MET A 1 22.54 -1.53 33.35
CA MET A 1 22.07 -0.15 33.53
C MET A 1 21.33 0.14 32.25
N ASP A 2 20.05 -0.15 32.26
CA ASP A 2 19.24 -0.16 31.04
C ASP A 2 19.01 1.30 30.63
N GLU A 3 19.41 1.63 29.41
CA GLU A 3 19.09 2.92 28.80
C GLU A 3 17.56 3.00 28.66
N VAL A 4 16.95 3.87 29.47
CA VAL A 4 15.54 4.22 29.33
C VAL A 4 15.43 5.01 28.03
N ASP A 5 14.86 4.38 27.00
CA ASP A 5 14.55 5.03 25.72
C ASP A 5 13.44 6.07 25.93
N VAL A 6 13.89 7.32 26.13
CA VAL A 6 13.02 8.49 26.38
C VAL A 6 12.24 8.93 25.15
N SER A 7 12.49 8.33 23.97
CA SER A 7 11.71 8.60 22.75
C SER A 7 10.26 8.09 22.84
N ALA A 8 10.00 7.17 23.78
CA ALA A 8 8.71 6.51 23.97
C ALA A 8 7.62 7.34 24.66
N LEU A 9 7.93 8.52 25.23
CA LEU A 9 6.96 9.17 26.12
C LEU A 9 5.92 10.07 25.41
N PHE A 10 6.17 10.54 24.18
CA PHE A 10 5.25 11.46 23.48
C PHE A 10 5.18 11.32 21.95
N MET A 11 5.96 10.43 21.32
CA MET A 11 5.80 10.16 19.89
C MET A 11 4.89 8.94 19.68
N PRO A 12 3.85 9.03 18.83
CA PRO A 12 3.08 7.86 18.45
C PRO A 12 4.02 6.82 17.83
N LYS A 13 3.94 5.57 18.30
CA LYS A 13 4.68 4.47 17.67
C LYS A 13 4.26 4.38 16.21
N THR A 14 5.20 4.65 15.31
CA THR A 14 4.99 4.53 13.87
C THR A 14 5.24 3.09 13.43
N VAL A 15 4.59 2.69 12.34
CA VAL A 15 4.80 1.38 11.71
C VAL A 15 6.20 1.31 11.09
N PHE A 16 6.75 2.44 10.64
CA PHE A 16 8.08 2.48 10.05
C PHE A 16 9.17 2.13 11.07
N GLY A 17 10.03 1.17 10.73
CA GLY A 17 11.11 0.71 11.61
C GLY A 17 10.68 -0.25 12.71
N SER A 18 9.39 -0.65 12.76
CA SER A 18 8.96 -1.75 13.62
C SER A 18 9.58 -3.08 13.15
N PRO A 19 9.70 -4.10 14.02
CA PRO A 19 10.20 -5.41 13.63
C PRO A 19 9.46 -6.00 12.43
N GLU A 20 8.13 -5.87 12.40
CA GLU A 20 7.28 -6.36 11.32
C GLU A 20 7.53 -5.61 9.99
N TRP A 21 7.84 -4.30 10.07
CA TRP A 21 8.23 -3.53 8.90
C TRP A 21 9.57 -3.99 8.33
N VAL A 22 10.56 -4.22 9.19
CA VAL A 22 11.88 -4.73 8.80
C VAL A 22 11.76 -6.12 8.19
N GLU A 23 10.93 -6.99 8.74
CA GLU A 23 10.63 -8.30 8.15
C GLU A 23 10.01 -8.18 6.76
N LEU A 24 9.06 -7.27 6.58
CA LEU A 24 8.43 -7.04 5.28
C LEU A 24 9.43 -6.47 4.25
N GLU A 25 10.34 -5.59 4.65
CA GLU A 25 11.43 -5.08 3.79
C GLU A 25 12.43 -6.17 3.43
N ASN A 26 12.81 -7.03 4.37
CA ASN A 26 13.66 -8.19 4.08
C ASN A 26 12.98 -9.14 3.09
N LYS A 27 11.67 -9.32 3.21
CA LYS A 27 10.88 -10.10 2.27
C LYS A 27 10.86 -9.44 0.88
N GLU A 28 10.59 -8.14 0.79
CA GLU A 28 10.66 -7.36 -0.47
C GLU A 28 12.03 -7.53 -1.14
N ASN A 29 13.12 -7.43 -0.37
CA ASN A 29 14.48 -7.57 -0.88
C ASN A 29 14.78 -8.97 -1.44
N SER A 30 14.14 -10.01 -0.88
CA SER A 30 14.38 -11.41 -1.27
C SER A 30 13.62 -11.82 -2.54
N MET A 31 12.38 -11.36 -2.73
CA MET A 31 11.49 -11.79 -3.82
C MET A 31 11.18 -10.69 -4.85
N GLY A 32 11.55 -9.45 -4.52
CA GLY A 32 11.23 -8.27 -5.32
C GLY A 32 9.86 -7.67 -4.98
N PRO A 33 9.68 -6.37 -5.28
CA PRO A 33 8.48 -5.62 -4.92
C PRO A 33 7.22 -6.08 -5.66
N ASP A 34 7.34 -6.51 -6.91
CA ASP A 34 6.16 -6.90 -7.69
C ASP A 34 5.58 -8.23 -7.17
N GLN A 35 6.44 -9.20 -6.80
CA GLN A 35 5.98 -10.47 -6.24
C GLN A 35 5.38 -10.29 -4.84
N LEU A 36 5.96 -9.43 -4.00
CA LEU A 36 5.40 -9.11 -2.68
C LEU A 36 4.04 -8.41 -2.80
N LEU A 37 3.92 -7.48 -3.76
CA LEU A 37 2.67 -6.78 -4.03
C LEU A 37 1.56 -7.75 -4.43
N ASP A 38 1.84 -8.69 -5.33
CA ASP A 38 0.87 -9.71 -5.74
C ASP A 38 0.47 -10.60 -4.56
N GLU A 39 1.43 -11.02 -3.73
CA GLU A 39 1.14 -11.81 -2.51
C GLU A 39 0.23 -11.06 -1.53
N ILE A 40 0.46 -9.76 -1.32
CA ILE A 40 -0.39 -8.95 -0.43
C ILE A 40 -1.80 -8.83 -1.00
N ILE A 41 -1.94 -8.56 -2.30
CA ILE A 41 -3.25 -8.39 -2.96
C ILE A 41 -4.13 -9.64 -2.84
N ASP A 42 -3.51 -10.83 -2.87
CA ASP A 42 -4.24 -12.09 -2.76
C ASP A 42 -4.76 -12.39 -1.33
N LYS A 43 -4.34 -11.63 -0.32
CA LYS A 43 -4.83 -11.76 1.06
C LYS A 43 -6.19 -11.09 1.23
N LYS A 44 -7.07 -11.77 1.98
CA LYS A 44 -8.40 -11.22 2.35
C LYS A 44 -8.30 -10.00 3.27
N MET A 45 -7.29 -9.96 4.14
CA MET A 45 -7.07 -8.90 5.14
C MET A 45 -5.58 -8.64 5.30
N TRP A 46 -5.22 -7.38 5.45
CA TRP A 46 -3.83 -6.93 5.53
C TRP A 46 -3.51 -6.35 6.90
N SER A 47 -2.29 -6.59 7.38
CA SER A 47 -1.74 -5.94 8.57
C SER A 47 -1.53 -4.44 8.35
N ASN A 48 -1.33 -3.68 9.43
CA ASN A 48 -1.04 -2.24 9.33
C ASN A 48 0.25 -1.97 8.54
N VAL A 49 1.23 -2.88 8.66
CA VAL A 49 2.51 -2.87 7.97
C VAL A 49 2.32 -3.04 6.47
N GLU A 50 1.49 -4.00 6.06
CA GLU A 50 1.17 -4.23 4.65
C GLU A 50 0.36 -3.08 4.04
N ILE A 51 -0.57 -2.50 4.79
CA ILE A 51 -1.33 -1.30 4.37
C ILE A 51 -0.37 -0.13 4.15
N ALA A 52 0.51 0.15 5.11
CA ALA A 52 1.50 1.23 5.01
C ALA A 52 2.47 0.99 3.84
N TRP A 53 2.91 -0.25 3.66
CA TRP A 53 3.78 -0.63 2.55
C TRP A 53 3.08 -0.48 1.20
N MET A 54 1.80 -0.87 1.09
CA MET A 54 1.03 -0.69 -0.14
C MET A 54 0.87 0.79 -0.49
N LEU A 55 0.58 1.64 0.50
CA LEU A 55 0.51 3.09 0.30
C LEU A 55 1.87 3.65 -0.18
N LYS A 56 2.98 3.23 0.43
CA LYS A 56 4.36 3.57 -0.03
C LYS A 56 4.56 3.19 -1.51
N ARG A 57 4.12 2.00 -1.93
CA ARG A 57 4.22 1.56 -3.33
C ARG A 57 3.36 2.38 -4.27
N LEU A 58 2.10 2.64 -3.93
CA LEU A 58 1.20 3.45 -4.75
C LEU A 58 1.78 4.86 -4.95
N VAL A 59 2.28 5.50 -3.88
CA VAL A 59 2.96 6.81 -3.96
C VAL A 59 4.17 6.76 -4.89
N TYR A 60 4.99 5.72 -4.82
CA TYR A 60 6.13 5.55 -5.74
C TYR A 60 5.70 5.49 -7.21
N PHE A 61 4.68 4.68 -7.54
CA PHE A 61 4.22 4.53 -8.91
C PHE A 61 3.56 5.79 -9.45
N TYR A 62 2.73 6.46 -8.65
CA TYR A 62 2.07 7.70 -9.04
C TYR A 62 3.00 8.91 -9.08
N GLY A 63 4.09 8.91 -8.31
CA GLY A 63 5.13 9.94 -8.37
C GLY A 63 6.07 9.83 -9.58
N ASN A 64 6.10 8.69 -10.27
CA ASN A 64 7.03 8.45 -11.36
C ASN A 64 6.54 9.09 -12.69
N LYS A 65 7.18 10.19 -13.09
CA LYS A 65 6.89 10.94 -14.33
C LYS A 65 7.08 10.14 -15.63
N LYS A 66 7.80 9.01 -15.60
CA LYS A 66 8.01 8.11 -16.74
C LYS A 66 7.24 6.79 -16.59
N SER A 67 6.22 6.77 -15.74
CA SER A 67 5.44 5.57 -15.47
C SER A 67 4.57 5.15 -16.66
N ILE A 68 4.43 3.83 -16.83
CA ILE A 68 3.43 3.21 -17.72
C ILE A 68 1.99 3.58 -17.35
N LEU A 69 1.78 4.10 -16.14
CA LEU A 69 0.46 4.60 -15.72
C LEU A 69 -0.08 5.73 -16.62
N LYS A 70 0.74 6.36 -17.47
CA LYS A 70 0.24 7.29 -18.50
C LYS A 70 -0.72 6.63 -19.50
N ASN A 71 -0.62 5.32 -19.68
CA ASN A 71 -1.47 4.55 -20.58
C ASN A 71 -2.75 4.05 -19.89
N VAL A 72 -2.91 4.31 -18.58
CA VAL A 72 -4.14 3.98 -17.84
C VAL A 72 -5.26 4.92 -18.30
N PRO A 73 -6.46 4.39 -18.62
CA PRO A 73 -7.62 5.23 -18.89
C PRO A 73 -7.88 6.22 -17.77
N VAL A 74 -8.18 7.48 -18.11
CA VAL A 74 -8.33 8.57 -17.13
C VAL A 74 -9.38 8.22 -16.06
N GLU A 75 -10.47 7.58 -16.45
CA GLU A 75 -11.54 7.15 -15.54
C GLU A 75 -11.02 6.13 -14.53
N ARG A 76 -10.15 5.19 -14.95
CA ARG A 76 -9.52 4.22 -14.05
C ARG A 76 -8.54 4.88 -13.10
N MET A 77 -7.74 5.82 -13.60
CA MET A 77 -6.85 6.61 -12.76
C MET A 77 -7.63 7.34 -11.66
N MET A 78 -8.75 7.97 -12.01
CA MET A 78 -9.61 8.69 -11.06
C MET A 78 -10.24 7.74 -10.04
N MET A 79 -10.66 6.53 -10.45
CA MET A 79 -11.17 5.51 -9.53
C MET A 79 -10.11 5.08 -8.51
N ASN A 80 -8.89 4.76 -8.96
CA ASN A 80 -7.81 4.37 -8.06
C ASN A 80 -7.50 5.48 -7.05
N MET A 81 -7.44 6.73 -7.51
CA MET A 81 -7.21 7.89 -6.62
C MET A 81 -8.35 8.06 -5.61
N ASN A 82 -9.60 7.89 -6.04
CA ASN A 82 -10.75 7.95 -5.14
C ASN A 82 -10.73 6.83 -4.09
N ASP A 83 -10.32 5.61 -4.46
CA ASP A 83 -10.19 4.50 -3.51
C ASP A 83 -9.06 4.72 -2.51
N ILE A 84 -7.93 5.31 -2.94
CA ILE A 84 -6.85 5.76 -2.04
C ILE A 84 -7.36 6.83 -1.07
N LEU A 85 -8.09 7.84 -1.57
CA LEU A 85 -8.66 8.89 -0.73
C LEU A 85 -9.68 8.37 0.29
N ARG A 86 -10.49 7.37 -0.08
CA ARG A 86 -11.41 6.69 0.83
C ARG A 86 -10.67 5.97 1.95
N VAL A 87 -9.56 5.31 1.62
CA VAL A 87 -8.72 4.65 2.61
C VAL A 87 -8.11 5.69 3.55
N PHE A 88 -7.55 6.78 3.02
CA PHE A 88 -7.06 7.88 3.86
C PHE A 88 -8.15 8.45 4.76
N TYR A 89 -9.36 8.67 4.23
CA TYR A 89 -10.49 9.15 5.03
C TYR A 89 -10.78 8.21 6.21
N VAL A 90 -10.87 6.91 5.97
CA VAL A 90 -11.06 5.89 7.02
C VAL A 90 -9.93 5.88 8.03
N LEU A 91 -8.67 6.00 7.58
CA LEU A 91 -7.50 6.01 8.46
C LEU A 91 -7.43 7.30 9.30
N PHE A 92 -7.82 8.44 8.75
CA PHE A 92 -7.84 9.73 9.46
C PHE A 92 -9.01 9.86 10.42
N ASP A 93 -10.18 9.30 10.08
CA ASP A 93 -11.38 9.33 10.92
C ASP A 93 -11.22 8.49 12.21
N LYS A 94 -10.30 7.52 12.20
CA LYS A 94 -9.95 6.70 13.36
C LYS A 94 -9.06 7.50 14.35
N MET A 95 -9.70 8.30 15.20
CA MET A 95 -9.22 8.58 16.57
C MET A 95 -9.46 7.39 17.54
N ASP A 96 -9.95 6.26 17.02
CA ASP A 96 -10.36 5.08 17.76
C ASP A 96 -9.40 3.90 17.46
N PRO A 97 -8.78 3.24 18.46
CA PRO A 97 -7.46 2.60 18.32
C PRO A 97 -7.42 1.29 17.51
N GLU A 98 -8.56 0.69 17.17
CA GLU A 98 -8.58 -0.57 16.41
C GLU A 98 -9.47 -0.42 15.19
N ILE A 99 -8.86 -0.42 14.01
CA ILE A 99 -9.55 -0.71 12.75
C ILE A 99 -10.04 -2.15 12.88
N ASP A 100 -11.34 -2.32 13.16
CA ASP A 100 -11.97 -3.64 13.24
C ASP A 100 -11.78 -4.42 11.93
N ASP A 101 -11.99 -5.73 12.00
CA ASP A 101 -11.73 -6.63 10.87
C ASP A 101 -12.54 -6.27 9.62
N ASN A 102 -13.75 -5.69 9.79
CA ASN A 102 -14.58 -5.27 8.66
C ASN A 102 -13.95 -4.05 7.96
N MET A 103 -13.49 -3.09 8.73
CA MET A 103 -12.84 -1.90 8.21
C MET A 103 -11.47 -2.24 7.60
N ARG A 104 -10.73 -3.17 8.21
CA ARG A 104 -9.46 -3.67 7.66
C ARG A 104 -9.69 -4.39 6.34
N SER A 105 -10.73 -5.23 6.25
CA SER A 105 -11.12 -5.88 5.00
C SER A 105 -11.55 -4.87 3.93
N TYR A 106 -12.29 -3.83 4.31
CA TYR A 106 -12.65 -2.74 3.40
C TYR A 106 -11.41 -2.00 2.87
N VAL A 107 -10.48 -1.63 3.76
CA VAL A 107 -9.21 -0.98 3.39
C VAL A 107 -8.41 -1.86 2.44
N SER A 108 -8.23 -3.15 2.77
CA SER A 108 -7.53 -4.12 1.91
C SER A 108 -8.17 -4.20 0.53
N ALA A 109 -9.51 -4.31 0.44
CA ALA A 109 -10.22 -4.38 -0.83
C ALA A 109 -10.03 -3.10 -1.66
N LYS A 110 -10.14 -1.92 -1.05
CA LYS A 110 -9.98 -0.64 -1.75
C LYS A 110 -8.56 -0.37 -2.21
N LEU A 111 -7.57 -0.73 -1.40
CA LEU A 111 -6.19 -0.63 -1.85
C LEU A 111 -5.86 -1.67 -2.93
N ALA A 112 -6.41 -2.88 -2.86
CA ALA A 112 -6.27 -3.89 -3.91
C ALA A 112 -6.82 -3.38 -5.24
N ASP A 113 -8.03 -2.82 -5.24
CA ASP A 113 -8.64 -2.19 -6.42
C ASP A 113 -7.76 -1.04 -6.97
N ALA A 114 -7.25 -0.19 -6.08
CA ALA A 114 -6.39 0.94 -6.45
C ALA A 114 -5.03 0.51 -7.05
N THR A 115 -4.64 -0.76 -6.92
CA THR A 115 -3.43 -1.28 -7.57
C THR A 115 -3.61 -1.55 -9.07
N TRP A 116 -4.79 -1.32 -9.65
CA TRP A 116 -4.98 -1.53 -11.09
C TRP A 116 -4.04 -0.65 -11.92
N GLY A 117 -3.29 -1.25 -12.84
CA GLY A 117 -2.20 -0.63 -13.61
C GLY A 117 -0.86 -0.61 -12.86
N VAL A 118 -0.86 -0.85 -11.55
CA VAL A 118 0.32 -1.03 -10.72
C VAL A 118 0.66 -2.51 -10.59
N ASN A 119 -0.26 -3.40 -10.24
CA ASN A 119 0.07 -4.83 -10.07
C ASN A 119 0.56 -5.49 -11.36
N SER A 120 1.35 -6.55 -11.25
CA SER A 120 2.06 -7.17 -12.39
C SER A 120 1.11 -7.53 -13.53
N ARG A 121 -0.01 -8.18 -13.20
CA ARG A 121 -1.04 -8.65 -14.13
C ARG A 121 -1.65 -7.52 -14.95
N THR A 122 -2.07 -6.44 -14.29
CA THR A 122 -2.71 -5.31 -14.98
C THR A 122 -1.70 -4.40 -15.66
N ARG A 123 -0.46 -4.34 -15.16
CA ARG A 123 0.63 -3.62 -15.82
C ARG A 123 1.03 -4.30 -17.13
N GLU A 124 1.06 -5.63 -17.18
CA GLU A 124 1.27 -6.39 -18.42
C GLU A 124 0.22 -6.05 -19.49
N TYR A 125 -1.04 -5.87 -19.08
CA TYR A 125 -2.10 -5.42 -19.99
C TYR A 125 -1.81 -4.03 -20.58
N LEU A 126 -1.32 -3.09 -19.77
CA LEU A 126 -0.95 -1.76 -20.26
C LEU A 126 0.22 -1.81 -21.26
N TYR A 127 1.21 -2.68 -21.04
CA TYR A 127 2.33 -2.82 -21.97
C TYR A 127 1.84 -3.29 -23.36
N LYS A 128 0.86 -4.20 -23.39
CA LYS A 128 0.25 -4.67 -24.65
C LYS A 128 -0.53 -3.59 -25.38
N LEU A 129 -1.06 -2.58 -24.68
CA LEU A 129 -1.72 -1.44 -25.30
C LEU A 129 -0.73 -0.45 -25.93
N GLU A 130 0.47 -0.32 -25.36
CA GLU A 130 1.53 0.55 -25.88
C GLU A 130 2.17 -0.01 -27.16
N THR A 131 2.12 -1.32 -27.36
CA THR A 131 2.71 -1.98 -28.55
C THR A 131 1.78 -1.98 -29.77
N LYS A 132 0.63 -1.31 -29.71
CA LYS A 132 -0.31 -1.12 -30.83
C LYS A 132 -0.18 0.29 -31.41
#